data_AF-A0A2R9AG39-F1
#
_entry.id   AF-A0A2R9AG39-F1
#
_cell.length_a   1.000
_cell.length_b   1.000
_cell.length_c   1.000
_cell.angle_alpha   90.00
_cell.angle_beta   90.00
_cell.angle_gamma   90.00
#
_symmetry.space_group_name_H-M   'P 1'
#
loop_
_entity.id
_entity.type
_entity.pdbx_description
1 polymer ?
#
loop_
_entity_poly.entity_id
_entity_poly.type
_entity_poly.pdbx_seq_one_letter_code
_entity_poly.pdbx_strand_id
1 'polypeptide(L)'
;MLSRSRCVSRAFSRSLSAFQKGNCPLGRRSLPGVSLCQGPGYPNSRKVVINNSVFSVRFFRTTAVCKDDLVTVKTPAFAESVTEGDVRWEKAVGDTVAEDEVVCEIETDKTSVQVPSPANGVIEALLVPDGGKVEGGTPLFTLRKTGAAPAKAKPAEAPAAAAPKAEPTAAAVPPPAAPIPTQMPPVPSPSQPPSGKPVSAVKPTVTPPLAEPGAGKGLRSEHREKMNRMRQRIAQRLKEAQNTCAMLTTFNEIDMSNIQEMRARHKEAFLKKHNLKLGFMSAFVKASAFALQEQPVVNAVIDDTTKEVVYRDYIDISVAVATPRGLVVPVIRNVEAMNFADIERTITELGEKARKNELAIEDMDGGTFTISNGGVFGSLFGTPIINPPQSAILGMHGIFDRPVAIGGKVEVRPMMYVALTYDHRLIDGREAVTFLRKIKAAVEDPRVLLLDL
;
A
#
# COMPACT_ATOMS: atom_id res chain seq x y z
N MET A 1 -25.38 11.97 55.25
CA MET A 1 -24.43 13.10 55.14
C MET A 1 -24.26 13.40 53.65
N LEU A 2 -25.15 14.19 53.04
CA LEU A 2 -24.96 15.64 52.78
C LEU A 2 -23.56 15.96 52.22
N SER A 3 -23.46 16.34 50.94
CA SER A 3 -23.39 17.77 50.56
C SER A 3 -22.70 18.02 49.19
N ARG A 4 -23.53 18.53 48.26
CA ARG A 4 -23.31 19.70 47.36
C ARG A 4 -22.48 19.60 46.07
N SER A 5 -23.26 19.75 44.99
CA SER A 5 -23.00 20.33 43.66
C SER A 5 -22.20 21.63 43.65
N ARG A 6 -21.63 21.97 42.48
CA ARG A 6 -21.79 23.29 41.83
C ARG A 6 -21.67 23.20 40.30
N CYS A 7 -22.69 23.76 39.67
CA CYS A 7 -22.88 24.04 38.25
C CYS A 7 -22.26 25.41 37.92
N VAL A 8 -21.65 25.58 36.74
CA VAL A 8 -21.49 26.90 36.11
C VAL A 8 -21.65 26.77 34.60
N SER A 9 -22.79 27.25 34.13
CA SER A 9 -23.12 27.64 32.77
C SER A 9 -22.55 29.02 32.45
N ARG A 10 -22.15 29.25 31.19
CA ARG A 10 -22.08 30.60 30.60
C ARG A 10 -22.51 30.57 29.14
N ALA A 11 -23.74 31.01 28.91
CA ALA A 11 -24.21 31.54 27.64
C ALA A 11 -23.87 33.05 27.60
N PHE A 12 -23.48 33.56 26.44
CA PHE A 12 -23.61 34.97 26.11
C PHE A 12 -24.10 35.10 24.66
N SER A 13 -25.14 35.91 24.50
CA SER A 13 -25.80 36.28 23.26
C SER A 13 -25.69 37.80 23.06
N ARG A 14 -25.87 38.24 21.81
CA ARG A 14 -26.06 39.63 21.30
C ARG A 14 -24.76 40.46 21.21
N SER A 15 -24.54 41.36 20.24
CA SER A 15 -25.44 42.19 19.44
C SER A 15 -24.74 42.73 18.18
N LEU A 16 -25.56 43.05 17.18
CA LEU A 16 -25.32 43.97 16.07
C LEU A 16 -24.78 45.34 16.54
N SER A 17 -23.89 45.95 15.77
CA SER A 17 -24.05 47.28 15.14
C SER A 17 -22.74 47.80 14.54
N ALA A 18 -22.91 48.55 13.46
CA ALA A 18 -21.91 49.15 12.59
C ALA A 18 -21.00 50.17 13.29
N PHE A 19 -19.77 50.35 12.78
CA PHE A 19 -19.18 51.68 12.66
C PHE A 19 -18.27 51.83 11.45
N GLN A 20 -18.51 52.99 10.85
CA GLN A 20 -18.01 53.64 9.65
C GLN A 20 -16.66 54.35 9.88
N LYS A 21 -15.81 54.40 8.85
CA LYS A 21 -14.74 55.38 8.52
C LYS A 21 -14.14 54.89 7.19
N GLY A 22 -14.18 55.55 6.03
CA GLY A 22 -14.18 56.97 5.70
C GLY A 22 -12.75 57.39 5.36
N ASN A 23 -12.38 57.57 4.07
CA ASN A 23 -12.12 58.89 3.46
C ASN A 23 -11.51 58.86 2.03
N CYS A 24 -11.82 59.93 1.30
CA CYS A 24 -11.03 60.63 0.26
C CYS A 24 -11.30 60.39 -1.26
N PRO A 25 -11.14 61.44 -2.11
CA PRO A 25 -12.26 62.07 -2.83
C PRO A 25 -11.97 62.41 -4.32
N LEU A 26 -12.85 63.21 -4.93
CA LEU A 26 -12.72 64.00 -6.18
C LEU A 26 -13.19 63.34 -7.49
N GLY A 27 -14.49 63.44 -7.73
CA GLY A 27 -15.07 63.47 -9.08
C GLY A 27 -15.50 64.89 -9.44
N ARG A 28 -15.07 65.39 -10.61
CA ARG A 28 -15.69 66.55 -11.29
C ARG A 28 -15.43 66.50 -12.81
N ARG A 29 -16.54 66.42 -13.57
CA ARG A 29 -16.89 67.08 -14.86
C ARG A 29 -16.01 66.72 -16.09
N SER A 30 -16.51 66.61 -17.33
CA SER A 30 -17.72 67.12 -17.98
C SER A 30 -18.18 66.26 -19.20
N LEU A 31 -19.47 66.38 -19.53
CA LEU A 31 -20.14 66.11 -20.83
C LEU A 31 -19.57 67.03 -21.96
N PRO A 32 -19.96 66.94 -23.27
CA PRO A 32 -21.23 66.42 -23.83
C PRO A 32 -21.18 65.71 -25.20
N GLY A 33 -22.33 65.25 -25.71
CA GLY A 33 -22.52 65.03 -27.16
C GLY A 33 -23.59 63.99 -27.53
N VAL A 34 -24.79 64.46 -27.83
CA VAL A 34 -26.02 63.72 -28.19
C VAL A 34 -25.97 63.19 -29.63
N SER A 35 -26.50 61.98 -29.88
CA SER A 35 -27.68 61.74 -30.76
C SER A 35 -27.57 60.63 -31.82
N LEU A 36 -28.70 59.93 -31.93
CA LEU A 36 -29.28 59.19 -33.06
C LEU A 36 -28.84 57.75 -33.34
N CYS A 37 -29.80 56.87 -33.04
CA CYS A 37 -30.01 55.55 -33.64
C CYS A 37 -29.98 55.61 -35.17
N GLN A 38 -29.38 54.60 -35.79
CA GLN A 38 -29.95 53.84 -36.92
C GLN A 38 -29.06 52.62 -37.21
N GLY A 39 -29.65 51.43 -37.25
CA GLY A 39 -28.94 50.19 -37.60
C GLY A 39 -28.62 50.10 -39.10
N PRO A 40 -27.72 49.21 -39.52
CA PRO A 40 -27.58 48.88 -40.92
C PRO A 40 -28.34 47.58 -41.24
N GLY A 41 -29.47 47.75 -41.92
CA GLY A 41 -29.99 46.74 -42.83
C GLY A 41 -29.05 46.59 -44.02
N TYR A 42 -28.98 45.37 -44.54
CA TYR A 42 -28.27 45.02 -45.77
C TYR A 42 -28.85 45.76 -46.98
N PRO A 43 -27.99 46.21 -47.91
CA PRO A 43 -28.34 46.11 -49.31
C PRO A 43 -27.21 45.46 -50.12
N ASN A 44 -27.63 44.46 -50.87
CA ASN A 44 -26.90 43.78 -51.93
C ASN A 44 -27.29 44.46 -53.26
N SER A 45 -26.37 45.11 -53.98
CA SER A 45 -26.36 45.14 -55.46
C SER A 45 -25.16 45.90 -56.04
N ARG A 46 -24.41 45.16 -56.87
CA ARG A 46 -23.58 45.52 -58.04
C ARG A 46 -23.44 47.01 -58.42
N LYS A 47 -22.18 47.48 -58.54
CA LYS A 47 -21.58 47.98 -59.79
C LYS A 47 -20.08 48.27 -59.62
N VAL A 48 -19.32 47.82 -60.61
CA VAL A 48 -17.87 48.01 -60.80
C VAL A 48 -17.62 49.38 -61.44
N VAL A 49 -16.68 50.18 -60.92
CA VAL A 49 -15.82 51.08 -61.70
C VAL A 49 -14.44 51.16 -61.01
N ILE A 50 -13.41 50.99 -61.82
CA ILE A 50 -11.97 50.99 -61.50
C ILE A 50 -11.46 52.43 -61.48
N ASN A 51 -10.72 52.85 -60.44
CA ASN A 51 -9.51 53.66 -60.67
C ASN A 51 -8.55 53.70 -59.47
N ASN A 52 -7.27 53.75 -59.82
CA ASN A 52 -6.06 53.69 -58.99
C ASN A 52 -6.02 54.72 -57.85
N SER A 53 -5.63 54.28 -56.64
CA SER A 53 -4.43 54.79 -55.98
C SER A 53 -4.03 53.90 -54.81
N VAL A 54 -2.73 53.64 -54.74
CA VAL A 54 -2.07 52.75 -53.79
C VAL A 54 -1.94 53.44 -52.45
N PHE A 55 -2.60 52.94 -51.41
CA PHE A 55 -2.15 53.07 -50.03
C PHE A 55 -2.47 51.78 -49.26
N SER A 56 -1.47 50.89 -49.16
CA SER A 56 -1.52 49.73 -48.26
C SER A 56 -1.25 50.22 -46.85
N VAL A 57 -2.29 50.36 -46.03
CA VAL A 57 -2.15 50.51 -44.58
C VAL A 57 -2.42 49.14 -43.97
N ARG A 58 -1.34 48.40 -43.67
CA ARG A 58 -1.43 47.19 -42.85
C ARG A 58 -1.66 47.62 -41.41
N PHE A 59 -2.89 47.52 -40.93
CA PHE A 59 -3.15 47.57 -39.49
C PHE A 59 -2.65 46.28 -38.86
N PHE A 60 -1.51 46.35 -38.16
CA PHE A 60 -1.13 45.29 -37.22
C PHE A 60 -2.11 45.33 -36.05
N ARG A 61 -3.02 44.36 -36.00
CA ARG A 61 -3.85 44.11 -34.83
C ARG A 61 -3.03 43.25 -33.87
N THR A 62 -2.26 43.87 -32.98
CA THR A 62 -1.69 43.14 -31.83
C THR A 62 -2.81 42.88 -30.84
N THR A 63 -3.46 41.72 -30.93
CA THR A 63 -4.24 41.20 -29.81
C THR A 63 -3.27 40.68 -28.75
N ALA A 64 -2.76 41.59 -27.91
CA ALA A 64 -2.14 41.22 -26.66
C ALA A 64 -3.23 40.97 -25.62
N VAL A 65 -3.79 39.75 -25.62
CA VAL A 65 -4.43 39.17 -24.44
C VAL A 65 -4.02 37.69 -24.39
N CYS A 66 -2.76 37.41 -24.07
CA CYS A 66 -2.46 36.19 -23.32
C CYS A 66 -2.97 36.48 -21.91
N LYS A 67 -4.21 36.08 -21.61
CA LYS A 67 -4.53 35.75 -20.23
C LYS A 67 -3.62 34.58 -19.90
N ASP A 68 -2.80 34.72 -18.86
CA ASP A 68 -2.17 33.57 -18.22
C ASP A 68 -3.30 32.59 -17.88
N ASP A 69 -3.44 31.51 -18.66
CA ASP A 69 -4.49 30.52 -18.45
C ASP A 69 -4.15 29.70 -17.21
N LEU A 70 -4.46 30.27 -16.04
CA LEU A 70 -4.38 29.60 -14.75
C LEU A 70 -5.52 28.60 -14.65
N VAL A 71 -5.17 27.32 -14.61
CA VAL A 71 -6.11 26.21 -14.43
C VAL A 71 -6.02 25.72 -12.99
N THR A 72 -7.12 25.88 -12.25
CA THR A 72 -7.25 25.28 -10.92
C THR A 72 -7.64 23.82 -11.07
N VAL A 73 -6.74 22.92 -10.69
CA VAL A 73 -7.00 21.48 -10.70
C VAL A 73 -7.73 21.12 -9.41
N LYS A 74 -8.89 20.48 -9.55
CA LYS A 74 -9.72 20.06 -8.42
C LYS A 74 -9.49 18.59 -8.10
N THR A 75 -9.75 18.20 -6.85
CA THR A 75 -9.78 16.81 -6.43
C THR A 75 -10.75 16.00 -7.29
N PRO A 76 -10.32 14.88 -7.90
CA PRO A 76 -11.24 13.99 -8.62
C PRO A 76 -12.35 13.49 -7.70
N ALA A 77 -13.50 13.15 -8.28
CA ALA A 77 -14.62 12.61 -7.52
C ALA A 77 -14.21 11.27 -6.87
N PHE A 78 -14.41 11.14 -5.56
CA PHE A 78 -14.22 9.89 -4.84
C PHE A 78 -15.41 8.95 -5.07
N ALA A 79 -15.19 7.64 -4.95
CA ALA A 79 -16.28 6.66 -4.94
C ALA A 79 -17.22 6.92 -3.77
N GLU A 80 -18.51 6.53 -3.89
CA GLU A 80 -19.59 6.83 -2.92
C GLU A 80 -19.28 6.44 -1.45
N SER A 81 -18.26 5.60 -1.22
CA SER A 81 -17.85 5.14 0.10
C SER A 81 -16.71 5.94 0.77
N VAL A 82 -16.17 7.00 0.14
CA VAL A 82 -15.04 7.80 0.67
C VAL A 82 -15.33 9.29 0.52
N THR A 83 -15.45 10.00 1.65
CA THR A 83 -15.77 11.44 1.71
C THR A 83 -14.55 12.36 1.82
N GLU A 84 -13.43 11.89 2.38
CA GLU A 84 -12.21 12.69 2.60
C GLU A 84 -10.92 11.92 2.30
N GLY A 85 -9.87 12.61 1.82
CA GLY A 85 -8.52 12.06 1.60
C GLY A 85 -7.42 13.00 2.09
N ASP A 86 -6.22 12.48 2.38
CA ASP A 86 -5.02 13.31 2.63
C ASP A 86 -4.20 13.46 1.35
N VAL A 87 -3.72 14.67 1.07
CA VAL A 87 -2.87 14.93 -0.11
C VAL A 87 -1.41 14.66 0.23
N ARG A 88 -0.75 13.83 -0.58
CA ARG A 88 0.71 13.68 -0.59
C ARG A 88 1.27 14.26 -1.87
N TRP A 89 2.12 15.27 -1.76
CA TRP A 89 2.71 15.92 -2.94
C TRP A 89 3.95 15.18 -3.43
N GLU A 90 4.01 14.89 -4.73
CA GLU A 90 5.23 14.40 -5.39
C GLU A 90 6.05 15.55 -6.00
N LYS A 91 5.39 16.68 -6.29
CA LYS A 91 5.98 17.87 -6.90
C LYS A 91 5.77 19.14 -6.08
N ALA A 92 6.74 20.03 -6.10
CA ALA A 92 6.75 21.28 -5.34
C ALA A 92 6.23 22.47 -6.17
N VAL A 93 5.96 23.59 -5.48
CA VAL A 93 5.66 24.88 -6.14
C VAL A 93 6.84 25.28 -7.04
N GLY A 94 6.57 25.54 -8.31
CA GLY A 94 7.57 25.93 -9.31
C GLY A 94 8.03 24.79 -10.22
N ASP A 95 7.62 23.54 -9.97
CA ASP A 95 7.98 22.42 -10.84
C ASP A 95 7.17 22.43 -12.15
N THR A 96 7.84 22.09 -13.24
CA THR A 96 7.21 21.86 -14.54
C THR A 96 6.56 20.48 -14.58
N VAL A 97 5.30 20.43 -15.01
CA VAL A 97 4.53 19.20 -15.21
C VAL A 97 4.12 19.07 -16.67
N ALA A 98 4.26 17.87 -17.22
CA ALA A 98 3.68 17.50 -18.50
C ALA A 98 2.20 17.13 -18.33
N GLU A 99 1.46 17.14 -19.43
CA GLU A 99 0.10 16.57 -19.50
C GLU A 99 0.13 15.08 -19.10
N ASP A 100 -0.85 14.66 -18.29
CA ASP A 100 -0.99 13.33 -17.69
C ASP A 100 0.11 12.93 -16.68
N GLU A 101 1.00 13.84 -16.30
CA GLU A 101 2.02 13.57 -15.28
C GLU A 101 1.42 13.68 -13.86
N VAL A 102 1.77 12.73 -12.98
CA VAL A 102 1.27 12.69 -11.60
C VAL A 102 1.88 13.82 -10.77
N VAL A 103 1.01 14.61 -10.12
CA VAL A 103 1.42 15.79 -9.33
C VAL A 103 1.31 15.53 -7.82
N CYS A 104 0.23 14.85 -7.42
CA CYS A 104 0.01 14.44 -6.04
C CYS A 104 -0.77 13.12 -6.00
N GLU A 105 -0.53 12.36 -4.94
CA GLU A 105 -1.29 11.16 -4.63
C GLU A 105 -2.20 11.45 -3.43
N ILE A 106 -3.49 11.24 -3.60
CA ILE A 106 -4.46 11.39 -2.52
C ILE A 106 -4.59 10.03 -1.83
N GLU A 107 -4.06 9.93 -0.61
CA GLU A 107 -4.21 8.76 0.22
C GLU A 107 -5.59 8.79 0.89
N THR A 108 -6.46 7.87 0.46
CA THR A 108 -7.76 7.63 1.09
C THR A 108 -7.69 6.40 2.00
N ASP A 109 -8.79 6.08 2.66
CA ASP A 109 -8.88 5.03 3.67
C ASP A 109 -8.64 3.61 3.14
N LYS A 110 -8.77 3.41 1.83
CA LYS A 110 -8.70 2.11 1.17
C LYS A 110 -7.71 2.08 0.01
N THR A 111 -7.52 3.19 -0.70
CA THR A 111 -6.66 3.27 -1.89
C THR A 111 -5.99 4.64 -1.99
N SER A 112 -4.87 4.68 -2.71
CA SER A 112 -4.20 5.93 -3.05
C SER A 112 -4.51 6.28 -4.51
N VAL A 113 -5.14 7.44 -4.71
CA VAL A 113 -5.62 7.93 -6.00
C VAL A 113 -4.61 8.94 -6.54
N GLN A 114 -4.02 8.67 -7.70
CA GLN A 114 -3.09 9.59 -8.35
C GLN A 114 -3.88 10.70 -9.06
N VAL A 115 -3.46 11.94 -8.87
CA VAL A 115 -4.04 13.11 -9.56
C VAL A 115 -3.09 13.52 -10.70
N PRO A 116 -3.43 13.23 -11.96
CA PRO A 116 -2.64 13.66 -13.10
C PRO A 116 -2.84 15.15 -13.41
N SER A 117 -1.84 15.77 -14.02
CA SER A 117 -1.92 17.16 -14.50
C SER A 117 -2.76 17.24 -15.80
N PRO A 118 -3.78 18.12 -15.88
CA PRO A 118 -4.63 18.23 -17.07
C PRO A 118 -3.99 19.02 -18.22
N ALA A 119 -2.80 19.60 -18.05
CA ALA A 119 -2.10 20.34 -19.10
C ALA A 119 -0.59 20.45 -18.80
N ASN A 120 0.19 20.82 -19.81
CA ASN A 120 1.58 21.22 -19.64
C ASN A 120 1.66 22.59 -18.96
N GLY A 121 2.44 22.70 -17.89
CA GLY A 121 2.53 23.95 -17.15
C GLY A 121 3.47 23.93 -15.95
N VAL A 122 3.50 25.06 -15.24
CA VAL A 122 4.25 25.23 -13.99
C VAL A 122 3.26 25.33 -12.83
N ILE A 123 3.54 24.62 -11.73
CA ILE A 123 2.73 24.68 -10.50
C ILE A 123 2.98 26.03 -9.82
N GLU A 124 1.98 26.90 -9.77
CA GLU A 124 2.14 28.27 -9.25
C GLU A 124 1.85 28.37 -7.75
N ALA A 125 0.86 27.63 -7.27
CA ALA A 125 0.56 27.57 -5.84
C ALA A 125 -0.12 26.25 -5.46
N LEU A 126 0.34 25.65 -4.37
CA LEU A 126 -0.33 24.56 -3.65
C LEU A 126 -1.34 25.19 -2.68
N LEU A 127 -2.63 24.90 -2.84
CA LEU A 127 -3.70 25.44 -1.99
C LEU A 127 -3.91 24.62 -0.71
N VAL A 128 -3.36 23.41 -0.69
CA VAL A 128 -3.48 22.44 0.42
C VAL A 128 -2.07 22.05 0.89
N PRO A 129 -1.78 22.15 2.19
CA PRO A 129 -0.48 21.72 2.72
C PRO A 129 -0.28 20.22 2.55
N ASP A 130 0.97 19.76 2.54
CA ASP A 130 1.30 18.34 2.49
C ASP A 130 0.74 17.60 3.72
N GLY A 131 -0.01 16.53 3.47
CA GLY A 131 -0.83 15.83 4.46
C GLY A 131 -2.10 16.56 4.91
N GLY A 132 -2.56 17.55 4.13
CA GLY A 132 -3.82 18.27 4.36
C GLY A 132 -5.04 17.49 3.90
N LYS A 133 -6.17 17.70 4.60
CA LYS A 133 -7.46 17.05 4.31
C LYS A 133 -8.15 17.70 3.10
N VAL A 134 -8.64 16.90 2.17
CA VAL A 134 -9.41 17.36 1.00
C VAL A 134 -10.67 16.53 0.77
N GLU A 135 -11.75 17.22 0.41
CA GLU A 135 -13.03 16.62 -0.02
C GLU A 135 -13.12 16.63 -1.56
N GLY A 136 -14.00 15.78 -2.12
CA GLY A 136 -14.22 15.69 -3.57
C GLY A 136 -14.59 17.06 -4.17
N GLY A 137 -13.87 17.50 -5.19
CA GLY A 137 -14.07 18.82 -5.84
C GLY A 137 -13.35 20.01 -5.19
N THR A 138 -12.58 19.82 -4.11
CA THR A 138 -11.74 20.87 -3.51
C THR A 138 -10.61 21.29 -4.46
N PRO A 139 -10.29 22.58 -4.61
CA PRO A 139 -9.15 23.01 -5.43
C PRO A 139 -7.80 22.64 -4.77
N LEU A 140 -6.96 21.88 -5.48
CA LEU A 140 -5.70 21.34 -4.97
C LEU A 140 -4.51 22.28 -5.25
N PHE A 141 -4.33 22.63 -6.52
CA PHE A 141 -3.25 23.52 -6.96
C PHE A 141 -3.65 24.33 -8.18
N THR A 142 -2.95 25.43 -8.39
CA THR A 142 -3.08 26.27 -9.58
C THR A 142 -1.93 25.97 -10.53
N LEU A 143 -2.28 25.66 -11.78
CA LEU A 143 -1.35 25.36 -12.84
C LEU A 143 -1.36 26.49 -13.86
N ARG A 144 -0.20 27.07 -14.15
CA ARG A 144 -0.05 28.02 -15.25
C ARG A 144 0.20 27.27 -16.55
N LYS A 145 -0.77 27.28 -17.46
CA LYS A 145 -0.61 26.66 -18.79
C LYS A 145 0.50 27.34 -19.57
N THR A 146 1.47 26.55 -20.03
CA THR A 146 2.48 27.01 -20.98
C THR A 146 2.19 26.33 -22.31
N GLY A 147 1.81 27.08 -23.34
CA GLY A 147 1.39 26.56 -24.66
C GLY A 147 2.51 25.91 -25.49
N ALA A 148 3.63 25.56 -24.88
CA ALA A 148 4.75 24.91 -25.53
C ALA A 148 5.21 23.72 -24.70
N ALA A 149 5.12 22.53 -25.30
CA ALA A 149 5.76 21.33 -24.78
C ALA A 149 7.26 21.61 -24.54
N PRO A 150 7.86 21.16 -23.42
CA PRO A 150 9.31 21.10 -23.35
C PRO A 150 9.78 20.18 -24.46
N ALA A 151 10.51 20.74 -25.43
CA ALA A 151 11.17 19.96 -26.46
C ALA A 151 12.06 18.92 -25.77
N LYS A 152 11.82 17.63 -26.06
CA LYS A 152 12.75 16.55 -25.74
C LYS A 152 14.14 16.98 -26.19
N ALA A 153 15.03 17.23 -25.23
CA ALA A 153 16.45 17.27 -25.49
C ALA A 153 16.85 15.87 -25.98
N LYS A 154 17.07 15.76 -27.28
CA LYS A 154 17.74 14.64 -27.93
C LYS A 154 19.09 14.45 -27.23
N PRO A 155 19.41 13.26 -26.69
CA PRO A 155 20.74 13.00 -26.16
C PRO A 155 21.80 13.30 -27.23
N ALA A 156 22.74 14.16 -26.88
CA ALA A 156 23.92 14.42 -27.68
C ALA A 156 24.79 13.17 -27.69
N GLU A 157 25.01 12.65 -28.90
CA GLU A 157 25.92 11.55 -29.20
C GLU A 157 27.36 12.05 -29.00
N ALA A 158 28.03 11.50 -27.99
CA ALA A 158 29.46 11.66 -27.75
C ALA A 158 30.19 10.35 -28.15
N PRO A 159 31.46 10.44 -28.58
CA PRO A 159 32.05 9.51 -29.54
C PRO A 159 32.36 8.12 -28.96
N ALA A 160 32.23 7.12 -29.83
CA ALA A 160 32.63 5.74 -29.60
C ALA A 160 34.10 5.62 -29.17
N ALA A 161 34.32 5.09 -27.96
CA ALA A 161 35.59 4.54 -27.51
C ALA A 161 35.58 3.01 -27.66
N ALA A 162 36.69 2.49 -28.14
CA ALA A 162 36.88 1.15 -28.69
C ALA A 162 36.61 0.00 -27.70
N ALA A 163 36.02 -1.07 -28.23
CA ALA A 163 35.84 -2.36 -27.58
C ALA A 163 37.16 -3.12 -27.40
N PRO A 164 37.42 -3.74 -26.24
CA PRO A 164 38.36 -4.84 -26.13
C PRO A 164 37.67 -6.17 -26.43
N LYS A 165 38.25 -6.92 -27.38
CA LYS A 165 37.99 -8.32 -27.72
C LYS A 165 38.00 -9.21 -26.47
N ALA A 166 37.01 -10.10 -26.34
CA ALA A 166 37.06 -11.26 -25.47
C ALA A 166 37.34 -12.51 -26.31
N GLU A 167 38.43 -13.22 -25.99
CA GLU A 167 38.68 -14.60 -26.37
C GLU A 167 38.85 -15.45 -25.08
N PRO A 168 38.56 -16.77 -25.15
CA PRO A 168 38.03 -17.56 -24.05
C PRO A 168 39.13 -18.20 -23.18
N THR A 169 38.87 -18.38 -21.89
CA THR A 169 39.73 -19.21 -21.02
C THR A 169 38.93 -20.34 -20.38
N ALA A 170 39.53 -21.53 -20.50
CA ALA A 170 39.00 -22.85 -20.23
C ALA A 170 38.80 -23.16 -18.73
N ALA A 171 37.98 -24.18 -18.51
CA ALA A 171 37.74 -24.84 -17.23
C ALA A 171 39.02 -25.39 -16.58
N ALA A 172 39.13 -25.25 -15.26
CA ALA A 172 40.09 -25.98 -14.44
C ALA A 172 39.42 -26.50 -13.15
N VAL A 173 39.58 -27.80 -12.94
CA VAL A 173 39.13 -28.62 -11.81
C VAL A 173 40.08 -28.43 -10.61
N PRO A 174 39.62 -28.43 -9.34
CA PRO A 174 40.53 -28.57 -8.20
C PRO A 174 40.69 -30.05 -7.74
N PRO A 175 41.92 -30.50 -7.38
CA PRO A 175 42.25 -31.85 -6.90
C PRO A 175 42.06 -32.02 -5.36
N PRO A 176 42.28 -33.23 -4.78
CA PRO A 176 41.66 -33.68 -3.52
C PRO A 176 42.45 -33.38 -2.22
N ALA A 177 41.82 -33.74 -1.09
CA ALA A 177 42.10 -33.41 0.31
C ALA A 177 43.46 -33.86 0.93
N ALA A 178 43.88 -33.14 1.99
CA ALA A 178 44.91 -33.54 2.98
C ALA A 178 44.59 -32.97 4.39
N PRO A 179 45.12 -33.57 5.48
CA PRO A 179 44.40 -33.77 6.76
C PRO A 179 44.64 -32.71 7.87
N ILE A 180 43.76 -32.76 8.87
CA ILE A 180 43.70 -31.90 10.07
C ILE A 180 44.94 -32.13 10.98
N PRO A 181 45.69 -31.08 11.37
CA PRO A 181 46.77 -31.20 12.34
C PRO A 181 46.25 -31.23 13.79
N THR A 182 46.64 -32.25 14.53
CA THR A 182 46.44 -32.43 15.97
C THR A 182 47.60 -31.77 16.71
N GLN A 183 47.46 -30.52 17.18
CA GLN A 183 48.33 -29.93 18.21
C GLN A 183 47.75 -28.63 18.76
N MET A 184 47.60 -28.55 20.08
CA MET A 184 47.21 -27.32 20.81
C MET A 184 48.39 -26.35 20.89
N PRO A 185 48.19 -25.03 20.71
CA PRO A 185 49.23 -24.03 20.93
C PRO A 185 49.48 -23.76 22.43
N PRO A 186 50.72 -23.45 22.86
CA PRO A 186 51.07 -23.25 24.26
C PRO A 186 50.70 -21.85 24.78
N VAL A 187 50.39 -21.79 26.07
CA VAL A 187 50.01 -20.59 26.85
C VAL A 187 51.26 -19.74 27.17
N PRO A 188 51.25 -18.42 26.95
CA PRO A 188 52.35 -17.55 27.40
C PRO A 188 52.18 -17.12 28.87
N SER A 189 53.30 -17.13 29.61
CA SER A 189 53.42 -16.61 30.99
C SER A 189 53.69 -15.08 31.02
N PRO A 190 53.36 -14.37 32.12
CA PRO A 190 53.22 -12.93 32.14
C PRO A 190 54.52 -12.19 32.52
N SER A 191 54.83 -11.11 31.81
CA SER A 191 55.90 -10.16 32.14
C SER A 191 55.34 -8.90 32.80
N GLN A 192 56.08 -8.41 33.79
CA GLN A 192 55.76 -7.40 34.83
C GLN A 192 55.55 -5.93 34.35
N PRO A 193 55.06 -5.03 35.23
CA PRO A 193 54.37 -3.78 34.87
C PRO A 193 55.28 -2.54 34.83
N PRO A 194 54.92 -1.47 34.09
CA PRO A 194 55.67 -0.23 34.13
C PRO A 194 55.27 0.65 35.33
N SER A 195 56.33 1.19 35.94
CA SER A 195 56.41 2.08 37.10
C SER A 195 55.76 3.46 36.92
N GLY A 196 55.18 3.98 37.99
CA GLY A 196 54.62 5.33 38.05
C GLY A 196 55.53 6.41 38.67
N LYS A 197 55.08 7.67 38.45
CA LYS A 197 55.31 8.97 39.14
C LYS A 197 55.88 10.08 38.21
N PRO A 198 55.60 11.37 38.47
CA PRO A 198 54.39 11.98 39.01
C PRO A 198 53.94 13.26 38.23
N VAL A 199 52.71 13.69 38.50
CA VAL A 199 52.06 14.89 37.99
C VAL A 199 52.52 16.12 38.77
N SER A 200 53.13 17.12 38.12
CA SER A 200 53.03 18.55 38.52
C SER A 200 53.76 19.47 37.55
N ALA A 201 53.18 20.65 37.36
CA ALA A 201 53.72 21.84 36.69
C ALA A 201 53.44 21.97 35.17
N VAL A 202 52.19 22.24 34.81
CA VAL A 202 51.88 23.25 33.78
C VAL A 202 50.67 24.07 34.25
N LYS A 203 50.88 25.37 34.49
CA LYS A 203 49.84 26.39 34.73
C LYS A 203 49.36 26.97 33.38
N PRO A 204 48.13 27.55 33.31
CA PRO A 204 47.29 27.56 32.12
C PRO A 204 47.52 28.77 31.20
N THR A 205 47.46 28.55 29.88
CA THR A 205 47.25 29.60 28.87
C THR A 205 45.75 29.69 28.59
N VAL A 206 45.22 30.90 28.63
CA VAL A 206 43.80 31.24 28.47
C VAL A 206 43.38 31.03 27.01
N THR A 207 42.47 30.09 26.79
CA THR A 207 41.75 29.87 25.51
C THR A 207 40.35 30.50 25.64
N PRO A 208 39.79 31.14 24.58
CA PRO A 208 38.51 31.84 24.66
C PRO A 208 37.34 30.91 25.07
N PRO A 209 36.23 31.45 25.59
CA PRO A 209 35.14 30.62 26.11
C PRO A 209 34.51 29.81 24.98
N LEU A 210 34.87 28.53 24.91
CA LEU A 210 34.02 27.53 24.29
C LEU A 210 32.76 27.41 25.14
N ALA A 211 31.64 27.49 24.44
CA ALA A 211 30.30 27.23 24.95
C ALA A 211 30.27 25.94 25.78
N GLU A 212 29.39 25.95 26.78
CA GLU A 212 29.27 24.96 27.84
C GLU A 212 29.34 23.49 27.35
N PRO A 213 30.02 22.62 28.12
CA PRO A 213 30.05 21.19 27.84
C PRO A 213 28.69 20.58 28.22
N GLY A 214 27.77 20.54 27.26
CA GLY A 214 26.64 19.62 27.29
C GLY A 214 27.15 18.18 27.22
N ALA A 215 27.13 17.52 28.38
CA ALA A 215 27.54 16.14 28.64
C ALA A 215 27.24 15.16 27.48
N GLY A 216 28.28 14.45 27.07
CA GLY A 216 28.24 13.53 25.93
C GLY A 216 27.28 12.36 26.10
N LYS A 217 26.74 11.92 24.97
CA LYS A 217 26.18 10.59 24.70
C LYS A 217 26.40 10.34 23.21
N GLY A 218 26.97 9.18 22.84
CA GLY A 218 27.23 8.83 21.43
C GLY A 218 25.99 9.08 20.57
N LEU A 219 26.17 9.57 19.34
CA LEU A 219 25.09 9.99 18.44
C LEU A 219 24.12 8.83 18.16
N ARG A 220 23.16 8.63 19.05
CA ARG A 220 21.95 7.86 18.79
C ARG A 220 20.95 8.85 18.21
N SER A 221 20.91 8.95 16.89
CA SER A 221 19.92 9.76 16.19
C SER A 221 18.59 9.02 16.17
N GLU A 222 17.52 9.65 16.63
CA GLU A 222 16.15 9.19 16.45
C GLU A 222 15.52 9.90 15.24
N HIS A 223 14.84 9.15 14.37
CA HIS A 223 14.06 9.71 13.27
C HIS A 223 12.57 9.46 13.53
N ARG A 224 11.74 10.50 13.39
CA ARG A 224 10.29 10.44 13.60
C ARG A 224 9.59 10.61 12.27
N GLU A 225 8.80 9.62 11.89
CA GLU A 225 7.94 9.66 10.71
C GLU A 225 6.48 9.58 11.16
N LYS A 226 5.62 10.42 10.55
CA LYS A 226 4.18 10.39 10.83
C LYS A 226 3.56 9.17 10.14
N MET A 227 2.77 8.39 10.87
CA MET A 227 2.03 7.28 10.26
C MET A 227 1.03 7.81 9.23
N ASN A 228 0.98 7.19 8.05
CA ASN A 228 -0.02 7.52 7.05
C ASN A 228 -1.42 7.01 7.44
N ARG A 229 -2.48 7.55 6.81
CA ARG A 229 -3.88 7.24 7.16
C ARG A 229 -4.20 5.76 7.06
N MET A 230 -3.78 5.13 5.96
CA MET A 230 -3.98 3.70 5.73
C MET A 230 -3.39 2.87 6.87
N ARG A 231 -2.14 3.15 7.29
CA ARG A 231 -1.50 2.44 8.39
C ARG A 231 -2.16 2.72 9.73
N GLN A 232 -2.64 3.94 9.98
CA GLN A 232 -3.42 4.25 11.19
C GLN A 232 -4.70 3.41 11.25
N ARG A 233 -5.46 3.30 10.14
CA ARG A 233 -6.68 2.48 10.09
C ARG A 233 -6.40 0.99 10.24
N ILE A 234 -5.36 0.47 9.60
CA ILE A 234 -4.94 -0.93 9.77
C ILE A 234 -4.58 -1.19 11.24
N ALA A 235 -3.81 -0.30 11.87
CA ALA A 235 -3.42 -0.44 13.26
C ALA A 235 -4.64 -0.43 14.21
N GLN A 236 -5.60 0.48 13.96
CA GLN A 236 -6.85 0.54 14.71
C GLN A 236 -7.64 -0.77 14.55
N ARG A 237 -7.89 -1.24 13.31
CA ARG A 237 -8.62 -2.47 13.03
C ARG A 237 -7.99 -3.71 13.65
N LEU A 238 -6.67 -3.85 13.54
CA LEU A 238 -5.94 -4.97 14.14
C LEU A 238 -6.08 -4.97 15.66
N LYS A 239 -6.04 -3.79 16.29
CA LYS A 239 -6.20 -3.68 17.75
C LYS A 239 -7.64 -3.91 18.18
N GLU A 240 -8.62 -3.45 17.41
CA GLU A 240 -10.05 -3.73 17.62
C GLU A 240 -10.32 -5.24 17.56
N ALA A 241 -9.78 -5.95 16.56
CA ALA A 241 -9.91 -7.40 16.46
C ALA A 241 -9.42 -8.13 17.74
N GLN A 242 -8.25 -7.73 18.27
CA GLN A 242 -7.70 -8.29 19.51
C GLN A 242 -8.51 -7.96 20.77
N ASN A 243 -9.15 -6.79 20.80
CA ASN A 243 -9.93 -6.37 21.96
C ASN A 243 -11.32 -7.00 21.96
N THR A 244 -11.87 -7.29 20.78
CA THR A 244 -13.21 -7.84 20.60
C THR A 244 -13.21 -9.37 20.66
N CYS A 245 -12.34 -10.02 19.88
CA CYS A 245 -12.28 -11.48 19.81
C CYS A 245 -11.49 -12.06 20.98
N ALA A 246 -11.98 -13.16 21.57
CA ALA A 246 -11.19 -13.94 22.51
C ALA A 246 -10.26 -14.89 21.73
N MET A 247 -9.20 -14.33 21.14
CA MET A 247 -8.38 -15.04 20.17
C MET A 247 -7.56 -16.15 20.83
N LEU A 248 -7.76 -17.39 20.38
CA LEU A 248 -6.92 -18.54 20.72
C LEU A 248 -6.34 -19.13 19.44
N THR A 249 -5.09 -19.62 19.49
CA THR A 249 -4.45 -20.27 18.36
C THR A 249 -4.11 -21.72 18.69
N THR A 250 -4.50 -22.64 17.81
CA THR A 250 -4.07 -24.03 17.83
C THR A 250 -3.18 -24.33 16.63
N PHE A 251 -2.30 -25.33 16.76
CA PHE A 251 -1.28 -25.64 15.76
C PHE A 251 -1.28 -27.12 15.42
N ASN A 252 -1.02 -27.41 14.14
CA ASN A 252 -0.71 -28.75 13.66
C ASN A 252 0.48 -28.68 12.70
N GLU A 253 1.18 -29.81 12.58
CA GLU A 253 2.12 -30.04 11.49
C GLU A 253 1.44 -30.86 10.39
N ILE A 254 1.85 -30.64 9.15
CA ILE A 254 1.36 -31.34 7.95
C ILE A 254 2.57 -31.88 7.20
N ASP A 255 2.55 -33.18 6.88
CA ASP A 255 3.50 -33.79 5.95
C ASP A 255 3.11 -33.44 4.51
N MET A 256 3.96 -32.67 3.85
CA MET A 256 3.72 -32.20 2.48
C MET A 256 4.19 -33.20 1.41
N SER A 257 4.70 -34.39 1.79
CA SER A 257 5.28 -35.36 0.85
C SER A 257 4.33 -35.72 -0.30
N ASN A 258 3.11 -36.14 0.04
CA ASN A 258 2.15 -36.64 -0.95
C ASN A 258 1.65 -35.54 -1.88
N ILE A 259 1.36 -34.34 -1.36
CA ILE A 259 0.91 -33.22 -2.18
C ILE A 259 2.05 -32.69 -3.08
N GLN A 260 3.30 -32.70 -2.60
CA GLN A 260 4.46 -32.38 -3.42
C GLN A 260 4.66 -33.40 -4.55
N GLU A 261 4.52 -34.68 -4.24
CA GLU A 261 4.60 -35.76 -5.23
C GLU A 261 3.48 -35.66 -6.28
N MET A 262 2.23 -35.47 -5.85
CA MET A 262 1.09 -35.25 -6.74
C MET A 262 1.35 -34.07 -7.69
N ARG A 263 1.82 -32.95 -7.15
CA ARG A 263 2.18 -31.78 -7.95
C ARG A 263 3.31 -32.09 -8.94
N ALA A 264 4.36 -32.78 -8.49
CA ALA A 264 5.50 -33.13 -9.34
C ALA A 264 5.07 -34.00 -10.54
N ARG A 265 4.19 -34.98 -10.32
CA ARG A 265 3.67 -35.88 -11.36
C ARG A 265 2.73 -35.18 -12.34
N HIS A 266 1.89 -34.25 -11.88
CA HIS A 266 0.79 -33.72 -12.69
C HIS A 266 0.96 -32.27 -13.17
N LYS A 267 1.96 -31.52 -12.68
CA LYS A 267 2.15 -30.09 -13.01
C LYS A 267 2.18 -29.78 -14.51
N GLU A 268 2.82 -30.63 -15.32
CA GLU A 268 2.95 -30.39 -16.76
C GLU A 268 1.65 -30.67 -17.51
N ALA A 269 0.97 -31.77 -17.18
CA ALA A 269 -0.32 -32.11 -17.76
C ALA A 269 -1.39 -31.06 -17.38
N PHE A 270 -1.36 -30.61 -16.12
CA PHE A 270 -2.24 -29.56 -15.63
C PHE A 270 -2.01 -28.23 -16.37
N LEU A 271 -0.73 -27.83 -16.54
CA LEU A 271 -0.36 -26.64 -17.30
C LEU A 271 -0.83 -26.75 -18.76
N LYS A 272 -0.63 -27.89 -19.42
CA LYS A 272 -1.07 -28.09 -20.81
C LYS A 272 -2.59 -28.03 -20.96
N LYS A 273 -3.35 -28.60 -20.01
CA LYS A 273 -4.82 -28.68 -20.08
C LYS A 273 -5.51 -27.37 -19.71
N HIS A 274 -5.01 -26.69 -18.67
CA HIS A 274 -5.68 -25.53 -18.08
C HIS A 274 -4.96 -24.20 -18.33
N ASN A 275 -3.74 -24.22 -18.87
CA ASN A 275 -2.86 -23.06 -19.03
C ASN A 275 -2.56 -22.33 -17.71
N LEU A 276 -2.54 -23.08 -16.60
CA LEU A 276 -2.33 -22.57 -15.25
C LEU A 276 -1.27 -23.42 -14.53
N LYS A 277 -0.49 -22.80 -13.65
CA LYS A 277 0.45 -23.53 -12.81
C LYS A 277 -0.31 -24.17 -11.65
N LEU A 278 -0.08 -25.46 -11.40
CA LEU A 278 -0.62 -26.13 -10.22
C LEU A 278 0.15 -25.65 -8.99
N GLY A 279 -0.50 -24.85 -8.15
CA GLY A 279 0.01 -24.38 -6.86
C GLY A 279 -0.35 -25.31 -5.71
N PHE A 280 0.13 -24.99 -4.51
CA PHE A 280 -0.34 -25.64 -3.28
C PHE A 280 -1.56 -24.93 -2.69
N MET A 281 -1.78 -23.65 -3.02
CA MET A 281 -2.87 -22.86 -2.45
C MET A 281 -4.25 -23.45 -2.78
N SER A 282 -4.45 -23.98 -3.99
CA SER A 282 -5.71 -24.66 -4.34
C SER A 282 -6.02 -25.85 -3.43
N ALA A 283 -5.01 -26.62 -3.02
CA ALA A 283 -5.19 -27.73 -2.09
C ALA A 283 -5.64 -27.24 -0.71
N PHE A 284 -5.01 -26.18 -0.17
CA PHE A 284 -5.39 -25.64 1.13
C PHE A 284 -6.74 -24.92 1.11
N VAL A 285 -7.03 -24.17 0.05
CA VAL A 285 -8.32 -23.49 -0.14
C VAL A 285 -9.45 -24.53 -0.24
N LYS A 286 -9.26 -25.60 -1.03
CA LYS A 286 -10.27 -26.67 -1.13
C LYS A 286 -10.39 -27.49 0.15
N ALA A 287 -9.28 -27.82 0.80
CA ALA A 287 -9.28 -28.53 2.09
C ALA A 287 -9.98 -27.70 3.19
N SER A 288 -9.77 -26.38 3.20
CA SER A 288 -10.45 -25.48 4.12
C SER A 288 -11.95 -25.45 3.84
N ALA A 289 -12.37 -25.32 2.58
CA ALA A 289 -13.79 -25.36 2.23
C ALA A 289 -14.45 -26.68 2.63
N PHE A 290 -13.80 -27.81 2.36
CA PHE A 290 -14.25 -29.13 2.78
C PHE A 290 -14.41 -29.23 4.31
N ALA A 291 -13.42 -28.76 5.07
CA ALA A 291 -13.51 -28.75 6.53
C ALA A 291 -14.57 -27.76 7.07
N LEU A 292 -14.82 -26.65 6.38
CA LEU A 292 -15.84 -25.66 6.76
C LEU A 292 -17.26 -26.21 6.57
N GLN A 293 -17.47 -27.06 5.55
CA GLN A 293 -18.76 -27.74 5.36
C GLN A 293 -19.09 -28.70 6.52
N GLU A 294 -18.09 -29.40 7.06
CA GLU A 294 -18.28 -30.29 8.22
C GLU A 294 -18.33 -29.54 9.55
N GLN A 295 -17.69 -28.38 9.65
CA GLN A 295 -17.66 -27.54 10.85
C GLN A 295 -18.19 -26.12 10.56
N PRO A 296 -19.51 -25.95 10.31
CA PRO A 296 -20.08 -24.66 9.92
C PRO A 296 -19.87 -23.54 10.95
N VAL A 297 -19.70 -23.89 12.23
CA VAL A 297 -19.43 -22.92 13.31
C VAL A 297 -18.12 -22.16 13.10
N VAL A 298 -17.13 -22.75 12.42
CA VAL A 298 -15.87 -22.06 12.09
C VAL A 298 -16.08 -20.97 11.04
N ASN A 299 -17.10 -21.12 10.18
CA ASN A 299 -17.51 -20.14 9.16
C ASN A 299 -18.50 -19.08 9.69
N ALA A 300 -19.01 -19.26 10.90
CA ALA A 300 -20.01 -18.38 11.50
C ALA A 300 -19.39 -17.13 12.12
N VAL A 301 -20.20 -16.10 12.39
CA VAL A 301 -19.77 -14.86 13.06
C VAL A 301 -20.71 -14.52 14.21
N ILE A 302 -20.18 -13.88 15.25
CA ILE A 302 -20.99 -13.22 16.28
C ILE A 302 -21.38 -11.83 15.76
N ASP A 303 -22.67 -11.57 15.57
CA ASP A 303 -23.18 -10.20 15.40
C ASP A 303 -23.30 -9.56 16.78
N ASP A 304 -22.33 -8.72 17.12
CA ASP A 304 -22.30 -8.00 18.39
C ASP A 304 -23.43 -6.96 18.53
N THR A 305 -24.12 -6.59 17.43
CA THR A 305 -25.25 -5.65 17.43
C THR A 305 -26.54 -6.35 17.83
N THR A 306 -26.87 -7.46 17.15
CA THR A 306 -28.10 -8.23 17.43
C THR A 306 -27.92 -9.26 18.53
N LYS A 307 -26.67 -9.52 18.96
CA LYS A 307 -26.30 -10.58 19.91
C LYS A 307 -26.67 -11.98 19.41
N GLU A 308 -26.59 -12.18 18.10
CA GLU A 308 -26.89 -13.45 17.43
C GLU A 308 -25.62 -14.04 16.81
N VAL A 309 -25.66 -15.35 16.57
CA VAL A 309 -24.63 -16.03 15.76
C VAL A 309 -25.16 -16.18 14.35
N VAL A 310 -24.47 -15.57 13.38
CA VAL A 310 -24.82 -15.66 11.96
C VAL A 310 -24.03 -16.80 11.33
N TYR A 311 -24.74 -17.86 10.99
CA TYR A 311 -24.23 -18.96 10.18
C TYR A 311 -24.37 -18.61 8.70
N ARG A 312 -23.37 -18.99 7.90
CA ARG A 312 -23.36 -18.78 6.44
C ARG A 312 -23.25 -20.13 5.74
N ASP A 313 -24.18 -20.37 4.83
CA ASP A 313 -24.26 -21.61 4.04
C ASP A 313 -23.33 -21.61 2.81
N TYR A 314 -22.65 -20.49 2.55
CA TYR A 314 -21.66 -20.32 1.49
C TYR A 314 -20.26 -20.14 2.08
N ILE A 315 -19.23 -20.50 1.32
CA ILE A 315 -17.84 -20.42 1.75
C ILE A 315 -17.06 -19.50 0.82
N ASP A 316 -16.80 -18.28 1.30
CA ASP A 316 -15.98 -17.29 0.61
C ASP A 316 -14.65 -17.15 1.35
N ILE A 317 -13.55 -17.56 0.71
CA ILE A 317 -12.22 -17.56 1.34
C ILE A 317 -11.41 -16.36 0.87
N SER A 318 -11.07 -15.48 1.82
CA SER A 318 -10.12 -14.40 1.66
C SER A 318 -8.69 -14.95 1.65
N VAL A 319 -7.87 -14.58 0.66
CA VAL A 319 -6.47 -15.02 0.57
C VAL A 319 -5.57 -13.80 0.62
N ALA A 320 -4.69 -13.74 1.62
CA ALA A 320 -3.78 -12.61 1.78
C ALA A 320 -2.67 -12.64 0.71
N VAL A 321 -2.56 -11.56 -0.06
CA VAL A 321 -1.58 -11.38 -1.14
C VAL A 321 -0.70 -10.17 -0.84
N ALA A 322 0.61 -10.37 -0.88
CA ALA A 322 1.57 -9.28 -0.73
C ALA A 322 1.74 -8.50 -2.04
N THR A 323 1.67 -7.18 -1.94
CA THR A 323 1.89 -6.24 -3.06
C THR A 323 2.93 -5.19 -2.67
N PRO A 324 3.51 -4.45 -3.63
CA PRO A 324 4.46 -3.37 -3.32
C PRO A 324 3.88 -2.27 -2.41
N ARG A 325 2.56 -2.03 -2.47
CA ARG A 325 1.87 -1.02 -1.65
C ARG A 325 1.48 -1.55 -0.26
N GLY A 326 1.55 -2.86 -0.05
CA GLY A 326 1.21 -3.50 1.21
C GLY A 326 0.47 -4.82 1.04
N LEU A 327 -0.14 -5.27 2.13
CA LEU A 327 -0.93 -6.49 2.15
C LEU A 327 -2.37 -6.17 1.73
N VAL A 328 -2.86 -6.87 0.71
CA VAL A 328 -4.27 -6.84 0.31
C VAL A 328 -4.86 -8.24 0.46
N VAL A 329 -6.16 -8.32 0.67
CA VAL A 329 -6.83 -9.60 0.97
C VAL A 329 -8.06 -9.75 0.08
N PRO A 330 -7.89 -10.16 -1.18
CA PRO A 330 -9.01 -10.44 -2.07
C PRO A 330 -9.75 -11.73 -1.66
N VAL A 331 -11.00 -11.86 -2.13
CA VAL A 331 -11.95 -12.91 -1.76
C VAL A 331 -12.23 -13.84 -2.94
N ILE A 332 -12.06 -15.15 -2.72
CA ILE A 332 -12.48 -16.20 -3.64
C ILE A 332 -13.88 -16.65 -3.20
N ARG A 333 -14.88 -16.49 -4.07
CA ARG A 333 -16.29 -16.73 -3.72
C ARG A 333 -16.74 -18.16 -4.04
N ASN A 334 -17.64 -18.71 -3.24
CA ASN A 334 -18.28 -20.03 -3.43
C ASN A 334 -17.26 -21.16 -3.68
N VAL A 335 -16.24 -21.23 -2.84
CA VAL A 335 -15.10 -22.17 -2.99
C VAL A 335 -15.56 -23.63 -2.92
N GLU A 336 -16.67 -23.90 -2.22
CA GLU A 336 -17.24 -25.23 -2.10
C GLU A 336 -17.57 -25.87 -3.46
N ALA A 337 -17.98 -25.07 -4.44
CA ALA A 337 -18.34 -25.54 -5.78
C ALA A 337 -17.14 -25.61 -6.75
N MET A 338 -16.00 -25.01 -6.40
CA MET A 338 -14.86 -24.88 -7.30
C MET A 338 -13.96 -26.13 -7.32
N ASN A 339 -13.39 -26.45 -8.48
CA ASN A 339 -12.29 -27.42 -8.56
C ASN A 339 -10.92 -26.71 -8.42
N PHE A 340 -9.82 -27.47 -8.41
CA PHE A 340 -8.48 -26.89 -8.26
C PHE A 340 -8.12 -25.89 -9.39
N ALA A 341 -8.55 -26.14 -10.63
CA ALA A 341 -8.27 -25.24 -11.74
C ALA A 341 -9.03 -23.92 -11.62
N ASP A 342 -10.28 -23.95 -11.15
CA ASP A 342 -11.07 -22.73 -10.93
C ASP A 342 -10.47 -21.88 -9.79
N ILE A 343 -10.01 -22.53 -8.73
CA ILE A 343 -9.33 -21.87 -7.61
C ILE A 343 -8.01 -21.24 -8.08
N GLU A 344 -7.15 -21.99 -8.77
CA GLU A 344 -5.87 -21.45 -9.27
C GLU A 344 -6.07 -20.30 -10.27
N ARG A 345 -7.11 -20.39 -11.12
CA ARG A 345 -7.48 -19.31 -12.04
C ARG A 345 -7.83 -18.04 -11.26
N THR A 346 -8.77 -18.16 -10.32
CA THR A 346 -9.25 -17.04 -9.52
C THR A 346 -8.13 -16.39 -8.71
N ILE A 347 -7.27 -17.20 -8.08
CA ILE A 347 -6.08 -16.71 -7.36
C ILE A 347 -5.13 -15.96 -8.29
N THR A 348 -4.89 -16.48 -9.49
CA THR A 348 -4.00 -15.84 -10.47
C THR A 348 -4.55 -14.49 -10.92
N GLU A 349 -5.84 -14.44 -11.27
CA GLU A 349 -6.52 -13.21 -11.71
C GLU A 349 -6.53 -12.14 -10.61
N LEU A 350 -6.94 -12.50 -9.39
CA LEU A 350 -6.95 -11.58 -8.25
C LEU A 350 -5.53 -11.16 -7.87
N GLY A 351 -4.55 -12.07 -7.95
CA GLY A 351 -3.14 -11.76 -7.68
C GLY A 351 -2.50 -10.86 -8.75
N GLU A 352 -2.94 -10.91 -10.00
CA GLU A 352 -2.54 -9.97 -11.05
C GLU A 352 -3.16 -8.59 -10.83
N LYS A 353 -4.47 -8.52 -10.58
CA LYS A 353 -5.15 -7.27 -10.23
C LYS A 353 -4.51 -6.61 -9.01
N ALA A 354 -4.19 -7.39 -7.97
CA ALA A 354 -3.53 -6.92 -6.76
C ALA A 354 -2.18 -6.25 -7.06
N ARG A 355 -1.35 -6.90 -7.87
CA ARG A 355 -0.02 -6.39 -8.25
C ARG A 355 -0.11 -5.14 -9.13
N LYS A 356 -1.16 -5.02 -9.95
CA LYS A 356 -1.43 -3.86 -10.81
C LYS A 356 -2.16 -2.71 -10.08
N ASN A 357 -2.58 -2.91 -8.83
CA ASN A 357 -3.44 -2.00 -8.07
C ASN A 357 -4.82 -1.77 -8.71
N GLU A 358 -5.37 -2.79 -9.36
CA GLU A 358 -6.66 -2.78 -10.04
C GLU A 358 -7.75 -3.54 -9.26
N LEU A 359 -7.48 -3.93 -8.00
CA LEU A 359 -8.49 -4.58 -7.16
C LEU A 359 -9.62 -3.61 -6.83
N ALA A 360 -10.83 -4.05 -7.11
CA ALA A 360 -12.03 -3.33 -6.72
C ALA A 360 -12.33 -3.56 -5.23
N ILE A 361 -13.17 -2.71 -4.62
CA ILE A 361 -13.53 -2.85 -3.20
C ILE A 361 -14.33 -4.14 -2.99
N GLU A 362 -15.13 -4.51 -3.98
CA GLU A 362 -15.98 -5.69 -4.04
C GLU A 362 -15.16 -6.99 -4.11
N ASP A 363 -13.93 -6.92 -4.64
CA ASP A 363 -12.99 -8.04 -4.66
C ASP A 363 -12.41 -8.31 -3.26
N MET A 364 -12.51 -7.37 -2.32
CA MET A 364 -11.94 -7.48 -0.97
C MET A 364 -12.98 -7.65 0.14
N ASP A 365 -14.27 -7.53 -0.18
CA ASP A 365 -15.35 -7.55 0.80
C ASP A 365 -16.13 -8.87 0.82
N GLY A 366 -16.76 -9.17 1.97
CA GLY A 366 -17.69 -10.30 2.11
C GLY A 366 -17.06 -11.68 2.29
N GLY A 367 -15.75 -11.79 2.51
CA GLY A 367 -15.13 -13.07 2.85
C GLY A 367 -15.59 -13.60 4.21
N THR A 368 -15.76 -14.92 4.31
CA THR A 368 -16.23 -15.62 5.52
C THR A 368 -15.09 -16.27 6.32
N PHE A 369 -13.98 -16.60 5.64
CA PHE A 369 -12.79 -17.19 6.25
C PHE A 369 -11.52 -16.63 5.60
N THR A 370 -10.41 -16.50 6.34
CA THR A 370 -9.15 -16.01 5.78
C THR A 370 -8.06 -17.08 5.79
N ILE A 371 -7.30 -17.16 4.70
CA ILE A 371 -6.02 -17.87 4.63
C ILE A 371 -4.90 -16.85 4.44
N SER A 372 -3.88 -16.91 5.29
CA SER A 372 -2.68 -16.08 5.21
C SER A 372 -1.45 -16.96 5.14
N ASN A 373 -0.61 -16.74 4.13
CA ASN A 373 0.59 -17.55 3.91
C ASN A 373 1.85 -16.73 4.20
N GLY A 374 2.40 -16.87 5.40
CA GLY A 374 3.69 -16.30 5.78
C GLY A 374 4.89 -17.14 5.31
N GLY A 375 4.65 -18.37 4.85
CA GLY A 375 5.68 -19.30 4.40
C GLY A 375 6.44 -18.83 3.17
N VAL A 376 5.82 -18.02 2.30
CA VAL A 376 6.49 -17.39 1.16
C VAL A 376 7.64 -16.47 1.58
N PHE A 377 7.64 -16.00 2.84
CA PHE A 377 8.70 -15.18 3.43
C PHE A 377 9.65 -15.97 4.35
N GLY A 378 9.53 -17.31 4.36
CA GLY A 378 10.34 -18.17 5.22
C GLY A 378 9.92 -18.18 6.70
N SER A 379 8.70 -17.74 7.02
CA SER A 379 8.18 -17.83 8.39
C SER A 379 8.05 -19.30 8.83
N LEU A 380 8.51 -19.61 10.05
CA LEU A 380 8.43 -20.95 10.61
C LEU A 380 7.02 -21.27 11.13
N PHE A 381 6.51 -20.43 12.03
CA PHE A 381 5.12 -20.40 12.49
C PHE A 381 4.84 -19.02 13.11
N GLY A 382 3.57 -18.68 13.23
CA GLY A 382 3.08 -17.45 13.84
C GLY A 382 1.58 -17.56 14.17
N THR A 383 1.09 -16.65 14.99
CA THR A 383 -0.33 -16.55 15.36
C THR A 383 -0.98 -15.43 14.54
N PRO A 384 -1.63 -15.76 13.41
CA PRO A 384 -2.27 -14.73 12.59
C PRO A 384 -3.37 -13.99 13.37
N ILE A 385 -3.55 -12.71 13.08
CA ILE A 385 -4.65 -11.92 13.65
C ILE A 385 -5.87 -12.08 12.74
N ILE A 386 -7.02 -12.46 13.30
CA ILE A 386 -8.32 -12.54 12.62
C ILE A 386 -8.62 -11.21 11.94
N ASN A 387 -9.22 -11.28 10.75
CA ASN A 387 -9.69 -10.12 10.01
C ASN A 387 -11.22 -9.97 10.24
N PRO A 388 -11.68 -9.07 11.12
CA PRO A 388 -13.10 -8.87 11.34
C PRO A 388 -13.82 -8.48 10.04
N PRO A 389 -15.07 -8.92 9.82
CA PRO A 389 -15.96 -9.56 10.79
C PRO A 389 -15.80 -11.09 10.90
N GLN A 390 -14.76 -11.70 10.32
CA GLN A 390 -14.63 -13.16 10.36
C GLN A 390 -14.28 -13.67 11.77
N SER A 391 -14.50 -14.96 12.02
CA SER A 391 -14.22 -15.58 13.32
C SER A 391 -12.96 -16.43 13.36
N ALA A 392 -12.35 -16.71 12.20
CA ALA A 392 -11.18 -17.57 12.13
C ALA A 392 -10.26 -17.22 10.95
N ILE A 393 -8.98 -17.53 11.13
CA ILE A 393 -7.93 -17.35 10.12
C ILE A 393 -6.95 -18.53 10.17
N LEU A 394 -6.65 -19.09 8.99
CA LEU A 394 -5.64 -20.11 8.81
C LEU A 394 -4.30 -19.47 8.40
N GLY A 395 -3.29 -19.64 9.25
CA GLY A 395 -1.90 -19.29 8.98
C GLY A 395 -1.14 -20.47 8.39
N MET A 396 -0.71 -20.33 7.14
CA MET A 396 0.21 -21.25 6.46
C MET A 396 1.65 -20.74 6.57
N HIS A 397 2.60 -21.65 6.79
CA HIS A 397 4.02 -21.31 7.01
C HIS A 397 4.95 -22.06 6.06
N GLY A 398 6.25 -21.87 6.24
CA GLY A 398 7.27 -22.45 5.38
C GLY A 398 7.26 -23.98 5.43
N ILE A 399 7.64 -24.60 4.31
CA ILE A 399 7.86 -26.03 4.22
C ILE A 399 9.35 -26.28 4.43
N PHE A 400 9.71 -27.08 5.42
CA PHE A 400 11.09 -27.38 5.75
C PHE A 400 11.29 -28.89 5.88
N ASP A 401 12.40 -29.39 5.34
CA ASP A 401 12.80 -30.78 5.53
C ASP A 401 13.16 -31.02 7.00
N ARG A 402 12.51 -32.03 7.60
CA ARG A 402 12.66 -32.34 9.02
C ARG A 402 12.74 -33.84 9.27
N PRO A 403 13.59 -34.27 10.22
CA PRO A 403 13.60 -35.65 10.67
C PRO A 403 12.33 -35.92 11.50
N VAL A 404 11.49 -36.84 11.03
CA VAL A 404 10.25 -37.27 11.69
C VAL A 404 10.24 -38.78 11.88
N ALA A 405 9.65 -39.25 12.98
CA ALA A 405 9.53 -40.67 13.26
C ALA A 405 8.30 -41.24 12.53
N ILE A 406 8.53 -42.13 11.56
CA ILE A 406 7.48 -42.83 10.79
C ILE A 406 7.72 -44.33 10.90
N GLY A 407 6.74 -45.07 11.43
CA GLY A 407 6.84 -46.53 11.56
C GLY A 407 8.06 -47.00 12.37
N GLY A 408 8.50 -46.22 13.36
CA GLY A 408 9.68 -46.52 14.18
C GLY A 408 11.03 -46.16 13.55
N LYS A 409 11.05 -45.54 12.36
CA LYS A 409 12.27 -45.06 11.68
C LYS A 409 12.29 -43.54 11.63
N VAL A 410 13.47 -42.94 11.66
CA VAL A 410 13.64 -41.51 11.41
C VAL A 410 13.77 -41.30 9.90
N GLU A 411 12.82 -40.57 9.32
CA GLU A 411 12.81 -40.22 7.90
C GLU A 411 12.78 -38.70 7.75
N VAL A 412 13.43 -38.18 6.71
CA VAL A 412 13.37 -36.74 6.39
C VAL A 412 12.12 -36.49 5.54
N ARG A 413 11.24 -35.61 6.02
CA ARG A 413 9.99 -35.23 5.34
C ARG A 413 9.86 -33.71 5.21
N PRO A 414 9.27 -33.21 4.11
CA PRO A 414 8.93 -31.80 3.98
C PRO A 414 7.72 -31.48 4.87
N MET A 415 7.97 -30.87 6.02
CA MET A 415 6.94 -30.56 7.02
C MET A 415 6.54 -29.09 6.96
N MET A 416 5.26 -28.80 7.13
CA MET A 416 4.71 -27.45 7.28
C MET A 416 4.00 -27.32 8.63
N TYR A 417 4.17 -26.17 9.31
CA TYR A 417 3.27 -25.80 10.41
C TYR A 417 2.08 -24.99 9.89
N VAL A 418 0.90 -25.35 10.38
CA VAL A 418 -0.32 -24.58 10.21
C VAL A 418 -0.84 -24.11 11.55
N ALA A 419 -1.35 -22.90 11.58
CA ALA A 419 -1.93 -22.28 12.76
C ALA A 419 -3.38 -21.89 12.45
N LEU A 420 -4.32 -22.28 13.30
CA LEU A 420 -5.68 -21.77 13.24
C LEU A 420 -5.89 -20.84 14.42
N THR A 421 -6.06 -19.55 14.14
CA THR A 421 -6.49 -18.58 15.14
C THR A 421 -7.99 -18.35 15.00
N TYR A 422 -8.71 -18.43 16.11
CA TYR A 422 -10.17 -18.38 16.12
C TYR A 422 -10.70 -17.60 17.32
N ASP A 423 -11.91 -17.07 17.20
CA ASP A 423 -12.63 -16.41 18.28
C ASP A 423 -13.24 -17.45 19.22
N HIS A 424 -12.61 -17.64 20.38
CA HIS A 424 -13.01 -18.61 21.39
C HIS A 424 -14.34 -18.26 22.10
N ARG A 425 -14.94 -17.11 21.78
CA ARG A 425 -16.33 -16.82 22.18
C ARG A 425 -17.34 -17.67 21.40
N LEU A 426 -16.98 -18.09 20.17
CA LEU A 426 -17.86 -18.82 19.25
C LEU A 426 -17.37 -20.25 18.99
N ILE A 427 -16.07 -20.42 18.77
CA ILE A 427 -15.47 -21.68 18.35
C ILE A 427 -14.77 -22.28 19.57
N ASP A 428 -15.24 -23.44 20.01
CA ASP A 428 -14.61 -24.18 21.10
C ASP A 428 -13.38 -24.97 20.61
N GLY A 429 -12.51 -25.35 21.55
CA GLY A 429 -11.24 -26.00 21.22
C GLY A 429 -11.37 -27.34 20.48
N ARG A 430 -12.46 -28.07 20.69
CA ARG A 430 -12.72 -29.35 20.01
C ARG A 430 -12.99 -29.13 18.52
N GLU A 431 -13.80 -28.14 18.19
CA GLU A 431 -14.22 -27.72 16.85
C GLU A 431 -12.99 -27.23 16.08
N ALA A 432 -12.19 -26.36 16.71
CA ALA A 432 -10.94 -25.86 16.13
C ALA A 432 -9.94 -26.98 15.82
N VAL A 433 -9.70 -27.91 16.75
CA VAL A 433 -8.79 -29.04 16.54
C VAL A 433 -9.33 -30.01 15.50
N THR A 434 -10.64 -30.27 15.50
CA THR A 434 -11.29 -31.16 14.51
C THR A 434 -11.17 -30.58 13.11
N PHE A 435 -11.45 -29.28 12.96
CA PHE A 435 -11.30 -28.53 11.71
C PHE A 435 -9.86 -28.59 11.19
N LEU A 436 -8.87 -28.25 12.02
CA LEU A 436 -7.46 -28.22 11.61
C LEU A 436 -6.94 -29.62 11.27
N ARG A 437 -7.38 -30.65 11.99
CA ARG A 437 -7.06 -32.05 11.69
C ARG A 437 -7.67 -32.50 10.36
N LYS A 438 -8.88 -32.05 10.01
CA LYS A 438 -9.50 -32.35 8.73
C LYS A 438 -8.74 -31.72 7.57
N ILE A 439 -8.31 -30.46 7.71
CA ILE A 439 -7.41 -29.81 6.74
C ILE A 439 -6.11 -30.60 6.60
N LYS A 440 -5.48 -30.99 7.72
CA LYS A 440 -4.28 -31.84 7.70
C LYS A 440 -4.51 -33.12 6.90
N ALA A 441 -5.56 -33.89 7.19
CA ALA A 441 -5.85 -35.13 6.49
C ALA A 441 -6.06 -34.93 4.98
N ALA A 442 -6.81 -33.89 4.59
CA ALA A 442 -7.07 -33.58 3.19
C ALA A 442 -5.83 -33.10 2.42
N VAL A 443 -4.89 -32.42 3.08
CA VAL A 443 -3.65 -31.96 2.45
C VAL A 443 -2.61 -33.09 2.39
N GLU A 444 -2.49 -33.90 3.45
CA GLU A 444 -1.61 -35.08 3.48
C GLU A 444 -2.09 -36.16 2.51
N ASP A 445 -3.39 -36.27 2.27
CA ASP A 445 -3.95 -37.15 1.26
C ASP A 445 -5.13 -36.50 0.51
N PRO A 446 -4.87 -35.88 -0.66
CA PRO A 446 -5.92 -35.26 -1.47
C PRO A 446 -7.01 -36.22 -1.95
N ARG A 447 -6.80 -37.54 -1.89
CA ARG A 447 -7.84 -38.52 -2.24
C ARG A 447 -9.01 -38.48 -1.26
N VAL A 448 -8.78 -38.01 -0.03
CA VAL A 448 -9.85 -37.77 0.96
C VAL A 448 -10.91 -36.82 0.41
N LEU A 449 -10.49 -35.77 -0.31
CA LEU A 449 -11.40 -34.82 -0.96
C LEU A 449 -12.23 -35.45 -2.08
N LEU A 450 -11.67 -36.45 -2.77
CA LEU A 450 -12.36 -37.14 -3.87
C LEU A 450 -13.34 -38.20 -3.36
N LEU A 451 -12.99 -38.86 -2.25
CA LEU A 451 -13.74 -39.96 -1.67
C LEU A 451 -14.77 -39.51 -0.63
N ASP A 452 -14.79 -38.23 -0.28
CA ASP A 452 -15.69 -37.64 0.74
C ASP A 452 -15.54 -38.35 2.11
N LEU A 453 -14.28 -38.50 2.55
CA LEU A 453 -13.89 -39.24 3.77
C LEU A 453 -13.59 -38.34 4.97
#